data_AF-A0A1I0L604-F1
#
_entry.id   AF-A0A1I0L604-F1
#
_cell.length_a   1.000
_cell.length_b   1.000
_cell.length_c   1.000
_cell.angle_alpha   90.00
_cell.angle_beta   90.00
_cell.angle_gamma   90.00
#
_symmetry.space_group_name_H-M   'P 1'
#
loop_
_entity.id
_entity.type
_entity.pdbx_description
1 polymer ?
#
loop_
_entity_poly.entity_id
_entity_poly.type
_entity_poly.pdbx_seq_one_letter_code
_entity_poly.pdbx_strand_id
1 'polypeptide(L)'
;MRLKQQATVHGAVDERARNKALTAVFTMRRIGTALALLILPLTSCGATDAITDAVSQIELTQKVIQRESSAWRNELPQLQLRLNSLIEQQQGKLTADAKQILADTSNDVRSLAQETVTLAGLTAEQLTAKFGTEARCNIDFARSRVSADLTTLVERLKFWQQHHNRPPRPPHSVCQITPDNVELRTTGLNEGWSMSLPTDKVVGVYGYNFRSDAVPAVELQDRTGNKLRDSKVSVSYVTQYQLNLNFGSEDFSQIAPGARYVLRWPDQPDPNAISVTLIKPAQLKILDVAVQPSAARARVDLVRAVVDLVNQGGSDTARFVVRWTPGPNDPVQDLSIDSLGAGERMKVTFPGYVYKTAGSFQTDIVVGGGSDSWHGVVNVTPYANTPRLQSVPIRGQWPGGGGESGQTKSDFDLQAIELGADCEIDASRGGGSFEVSDINDDNLKYTIAWPSGYDFGFGGNTFWRSLSSVSANYDAQTRRVTPVVTLKGLGGHGWFATRGPERFDGTFTVYSMCPQ
;
A
#
# COMPACT_ATOMS: atom_id res chain seq x y z
N MET A 1 -28.40 -11.96 -18.03
CA MET A 1 -27.34 -11.48 -18.94
C MET A 1 -26.44 -12.67 -19.28
N ARG A 2 -26.82 -13.52 -20.23
CA ARG A 2 -26.23 -13.68 -21.58
C ARG A 2 -24.69 -13.79 -21.62
N LEU A 3 -24.24 -15.04 -21.61
CA LEU A 3 -22.97 -15.55 -22.12
C LEU A 3 -22.71 -15.11 -23.57
N LYS A 4 -21.44 -14.84 -23.90
CA LYS A 4 -20.93 -14.89 -25.28
C LYS A 4 -19.77 -15.88 -25.36
N GLN A 5 -20.07 -17.03 -25.97
CA GLN A 5 -19.12 -17.91 -26.64
C GLN A 5 -18.72 -17.28 -27.98
N GLN A 6 -17.45 -17.43 -28.37
CA GLN A 6 -17.03 -17.42 -29.77
C GLN A 6 -16.02 -18.57 -30.00
N ALA A 7 -16.48 -19.58 -30.74
CA ALA A 7 -15.69 -20.44 -31.63
C ALA A 7 -15.49 -19.67 -32.96
N THR A 8 -14.64 -19.97 -33.95
CA THR A 8 -13.87 -21.14 -34.43
C THR A 8 -12.79 -20.53 -35.36
N VAL A 9 -11.72 -21.19 -35.85
CA VAL A 9 -11.67 -21.95 -37.12
C VAL A 9 -10.25 -22.51 -37.32
N HIS A 10 -10.20 -23.74 -37.81
CA HIS A 10 -9.04 -24.54 -38.22
C HIS A 10 -8.22 -23.97 -39.39
N GLY A 11 -6.93 -24.24 -39.38
CA GLY A 11 -6.07 -24.22 -40.57
C GLY A 11 -4.99 -25.29 -40.46
N ALA A 12 -5.25 -26.48 -41.02
CA ALA A 12 -4.23 -27.49 -41.27
C ALA A 12 -3.59 -27.20 -42.63
N VAL A 13 -2.25 -27.12 -42.68
CA VAL A 13 -1.49 -27.09 -43.94
C VAL A 13 -0.64 -28.36 -44.00
N ASP A 14 -1.00 -29.15 -45.00
CA ASP A 14 -0.33 -30.35 -45.50
C ASP A 14 0.86 -29.92 -46.36
N GLU A 15 2.07 -30.39 -46.03
CA GLU A 15 3.28 -30.12 -46.80
C GLU A 15 4.02 -31.43 -47.13
N ARG A 16 3.31 -32.34 -47.82
CA ARG A 16 3.92 -33.36 -48.69
C ARG A 16 3.79 -32.94 -50.16
N ALA A 17 4.90 -32.43 -50.72
CA ALA A 17 5.42 -32.78 -52.05
C ALA A 17 6.28 -31.66 -52.63
N ARG A 18 7.61 -31.87 -52.70
CA ARG A 18 8.37 -31.50 -53.89
C ARG A 18 9.49 -32.51 -54.13
N ASN A 19 9.37 -33.15 -55.29
CA ASN A 19 10.19 -34.21 -55.85
C ASN A 19 11.54 -33.67 -56.38
N LYS A 20 12.55 -34.55 -56.28
CA LYS A 20 13.53 -34.97 -57.31
C LYS A 20 14.33 -33.92 -58.11
N ALA A 21 15.65 -33.99 -57.94
CA ALA A 21 16.75 -33.87 -58.94
C ALA A 21 18.03 -33.60 -58.12
N LEU A 22 19.18 -34.26 -58.23
CA LEU A 22 19.93 -34.75 -59.38
C LEU A 22 20.93 -35.84 -58.93
N THR A 23 21.13 -36.82 -59.80
CA THR A 23 22.18 -37.83 -59.75
C THR A 23 23.23 -37.47 -60.82
N ALA A 24 24.51 -37.35 -60.45
CA ALA A 24 25.68 -37.36 -61.34
C ALA A 24 26.92 -37.64 -60.46
N VAL A 25 27.56 -38.82 -60.46
CA VAL A 25 28.53 -39.38 -61.43
C VAL A 25 29.66 -38.42 -61.78
N PHE A 26 30.84 -38.60 -61.16
CA PHE A 26 32.19 -38.36 -61.72
C PHE A 26 33.20 -39.15 -60.88
N THR A 27 33.53 -40.40 -61.26
CA THR A 27 34.67 -40.86 -62.08
C THR A 27 36.06 -40.55 -61.53
N MET A 28 36.78 -41.63 -61.25
CA MET A 28 38.21 -41.75 -60.91
C MET A 28 39.15 -40.95 -61.81
N ARG A 29 40.24 -40.46 -61.22
CA ARG A 29 41.54 -40.36 -61.92
C ARG A 29 42.70 -40.65 -60.96
N ARG A 30 43.32 -41.81 -61.14
CA ARG A 30 44.65 -42.15 -60.64
C ARG A 30 45.70 -41.37 -61.43
N ILE A 31 46.64 -40.72 -60.76
CA ILE A 31 47.99 -40.47 -61.27
C ILE A 31 48.94 -40.73 -60.12
N GLY A 32 49.81 -41.72 -60.30
CA GLY A 32 50.91 -42.01 -59.39
C GLY A 32 52.11 -41.13 -59.72
N THR A 33 52.86 -40.75 -58.69
CA THR A 33 54.27 -40.38 -58.82
C THR A 33 55.01 -40.86 -57.58
N ALA A 34 56.17 -41.46 -57.82
CA ALA A 34 56.94 -42.23 -56.85
C ALA A 34 58.00 -41.38 -56.12
N LEU A 35 58.36 -41.87 -54.93
CA LEU A 35 59.71 -41.93 -54.35
C LEU A 35 60.41 -40.63 -53.87
N ALA A 36 60.56 -40.51 -52.54
CA ALA A 36 61.87 -40.27 -51.89
C ALA A 36 61.72 -40.52 -50.37
N LEU A 37 62.35 -41.60 -49.89
CA LEU A 37 62.51 -41.91 -48.46
C LEU A 37 63.54 -40.95 -47.83
N LEU A 38 63.16 -40.28 -46.75
CA LEU A 38 64.07 -39.70 -45.77
C LEU A 38 63.55 -40.07 -44.38
N ILE A 39 64.20 -41.04 -43.75
CA ILE A 39 63.88 -41.54 -42.41
C ILE A 39 64.56 -40.61 -41.39
N LEU A 40 63.77 -39.75 -40.74
CA LEU A 40 64.10 -39.12 -39.46
C LEU A 40 63.27 -39.81 -38.37
N PRO A 41 63.79 -40.03 -37.15
CA PRO A 41 63.04 -40.65 -36.07
C PRO A 41 61.96 -39.68 -35.56
N LEU A 42 60.77 -39.75 -36.16
CA LEU A 42 59.54 -39.11 -35.69
C LEU A 42 58.98 -39.91 -34.51
N THR A 43 59.60 -39.78 -33.33
CA THR A 43 59.06 -40.34 -32.09
C THR A 43 58.58 -39.21 -31.18
N SER A 44 57.52 -38.51 -31.57
CA SER A 44 56.70 -37.71 -30.64
C SER A 44 55.32 -37.26 -31.15
N CYS A 45 54.97 -37.40 -32.44
CA CYS A 45 53.70 -36.86 -32.97
C CYS A 45 52.42 -37.50 -32.39
N GLY A 46 52.48 -38.73 -31.86
CA GLY A 46 51.25 -39.46 -31.47
C GLY A 46 50.48 -38.84 -30.30
N ALA A 47 51.16 -38.16 -29.36
CA ALA A 47 50.49 -37.57 -28.19
C ALA A 47 49.80 -36.23 -28.50
N THR A 48 50.38 -35.41 -29.38
CA THR A 48 49.77 -34.16 -29.85
C THR A 48 48.51 -34.41 -30.68
N ASP A 49 48.49 -35.53 -31.43
CA ASP A 49 47.36 -35.90 -32.26
C ASP A 49 46.12 -36.24 -31.42
N ALA A 50 46.30 -37.03 -30.34
CA ALA A 50 45.19 -37.45 -29.48
C ALA A 50 44.49 -36.29 -28.74
N ILE A 51 45.26 -35.29 -28.30
CA ILE A 51 44.72 -34.10 -27.62
C ILE A 51 44.01 -33.18 -28.62
N THR A 52 44.57 -33.04 -29.82
CA THR A 52 43.92 -32.28 -30.91
C THR A 52 42.60 -32.93 -31.31
N ASP A 53 42.55 -34.26 -31.37
CA ASP A 53 41.32 -35.02 -31.62
C ASP A 53 40.30 -34.83 -30.50
N ALA A 54 40.72 -34.89 -29.22
CA ALA A 54 39.84 -34.64 -28.09
C ALA A 54 39.23 -33.23 -28.13
N VAL A 55 40.03 -32.19 -28.41
CA VAL A 55 39.56 -30.82 -28.61
C VAL A 55 38.53 -30.75 -29.73
N SER A 56 38.81 -31.37 -30.88
CA SER A 56 37.91 -31.40 -32.03
C SER A 56 36.55 -32.05 -31.71
N GLN A 57 36.55 -33.16 -30.94
CA GLN A 57 35.33 -33.82 -30.51
C GLN A 57 34.50 -32.97 -29.55
N ILE A 58 35.14 -32.24 -28.63
CA ILE A 58 34.46 -31.33 -27.71
C ILE A 58 33.85 -30.15 -28.46
N GLU A 59 34.61 -29.50 -29.37
CA GLU A 59 34.13 -28.38 -30.18
C GLU A 59 32.97 -28.79 -31.11
N LEU A 60 33.02 -29.99 -31.70
CA LEU A 60 31.92 -30.53 -32.50
C LEU A 60 30.66 -30.73 -31.66
N THR A 61 30.80 -31.31 -30.47
CA THR A 61 29.71 -31.51 -29.52
C THR A 61 29.09 -30.18 -29.10
N GLN A 62 29.93 -29.18 -28.79
CA GLN A 62 29.49 -27.84 -28.47
C GLN A 62 28.66 -27.22 -29.61
N LYS A 63 29.10 -27.35 -30.87
CA LYS A 63 28.36 -26.86 -32.03
C LYS A 63 26.99 -27.52 -32.19
N VAL A 64 26.85 -28.80 -31.85
CA VAL A 64 25.55 -29.51 -31.90
C VAL A 64 24.62 -28.98 -30.80
N ILE A 65 25.13 -28.88 -29.56
CA ILE A 65 24.38 -28.38 -28.41
C ILE A 65 23.96 -26.91 -28.59
N GLN A 66 24.76 -26.12 -29.29
CA GLN A 66 24.41 -24.75 -29.64
C GLN A 66 23.29 -24.67 -30.69
N ARG A 67 23.12 -25.67 -31.57
CA ARG A 67 22.00 -25.66 -32.53
C ARG A 67 20.70 -26.14 -31.89
N GLU A 68 20.78 -27.14 -31.02
CA GLU A 68 19.62 -27.77 -30.40
C GLU A 68 19.78 -27.85 -28.89
N SER A 69 18.97 -27.07 -28.16
CA SER A 69 19.08 -26.93 -26.70
C SER A 69 18.86 -28.23 -25.93
N SER A 70 18.22 -29.24 -26.52
CA SER A 70 18.02 -30.56 -25.91
C SER A 70 19.09 -31.59 -26.30
N ALA A 71 19.95 -31.29 -27.29
CA ALA A 71 20.89 -32.27 -27.84
C ALA A 71 21.96 -32.71 -26.83
N TRP A 72 22.27 -31.89 -25.82
CA TRP A 72 23.25 -32.24 -24.79
C TRP A 72 22.93 -33.57 -24.08
N ARG A 73 21.64 -33.94 -23.98
CA ARG A 73 21.19 -35.20 -23.37
C ARG A 73 21.77 -36.42 -24.06
N ASN A 74 21.94 -36.34 -25.37
CA ASN A 74 22.48 -37.41 -26.19
C ASN A 74 23.97 -37.21 -26.46
N GLU A 75 24.40 -35.96 -26.67
CA GLU A 75 25.76 -35.66 -27.09
C GLU A 75 26.81 -35.83 -25.99
N LEU A 76 26.49 -35.51 -24.73
CA LEU A 76 27.46 -35.64 -23.62
C LEU A 76 27.85 -37.09 -23.34
N PRO A 77 26.91 -38.06 -23.22
CA PRO A 77 27.29 -39.47 -23.12
C PRO A 77 28.11 -39.97 -24.32
N GLN A 78 27.76 -39.54 -25.54
CA GLN A 78 28.51 -39.91 -26.74
C GLN A 78 29.90 -39.29 -26.77
N LEU A 79 30.06 -38.05 -26.29
CA LEU A 79 31.36 -37.41 -26.15
C LEU A 79 32.23 -38.19 -25.16
N GLN A 80 31.69 -38.60 -24.02
CA GLN A 80 32.41 -39.41 -23.04
C GLN A 80 32.90 -40.74 -23.65
N LEU A 81 32.05 -41.45 -24.39
CA LEU A 81 32.43 -42.69 -25.07
C LEU A 81 33.54 -42.45 -26.12
N ARG A 82 33.44 -41.37 -26.90
CA ARG A 82 34.47 -40.97 -27.86
C ARG A 82 35.81 -40.67 -27.19
N LEU A 83 35.82 -39.93 -26.09
CA LEU A 83 37.03 -39.62 -25.33
C LEU A 83 37.67 -40.88 -24.73
N ASN A 84 36.88 -41.80 -24.17
CA ASN A 84 37.39 -43.08 -23.67
C ASN A 84 38.00 -43.94 -24.80
N SER A 85 37.33 -44.01 -25.95
CA SER A 85 37.85 -44.74 -27.11
C SER A 85 39.17 -44.14 -27.63
N LEU A 86 39.30 -42.82 -27.65
CA LEU A 86 40.56 -42.14 -27.98
C LEU A 86 41.69 -42.52 -27.02
N ILE A 87 41.41 -42.55 -25.71
CA ILE A 87 42.39 -42.96 -24.69
C ILE A 87 42.81 -44.43 -24.90
N GLU A 88 41.86 -45.32 -25.18
CA GLU A 88 42.11 -46.74 -25.42
C GLU A 88 42.92 -46.99 -26.70
N GLN A 89 42.57 -46.36 -27.81
CA GLN A 89 43.26 -46.51 -29.10
C GLN A 89 44.72 -46.01 -29.07
N GLN A 90 45.01 -45.08 -28.16
CA GLN A 90 46.34 -44.48 -27.99
C GLN A 90 47.12 -45.09 -26.80
N GLN A 91 46.64 -46.20 -26.23
CA GLN A 91 47.35 -46.92 -25.18
C GLN A 91 48.77 -47.30 -25.65
N GLY A 92 49.77 -46.88 -24.88
CA GLY A 92 51.20 -47.08 -25.18
C GLY A 92 51.87 -45.97 -26.00
N LYS A 93 51.10 -45.01 -26.54
CA LYS A 93 51.64 -43.84 -27.28
C LYS A 93 51.54 -42.52 -26.50
N LEU A 94 50.67 -42.46 -25.49
CA LEU A 94 50.50 -41.29 -24.62
C LEU A 94 51.57 -41.25 -23.53
N THR A 95 52.06 -40.04 -23.22
CA THR A 95 52.81 -39.80 -21.98
C THR A 95 51.88 -39.97 -20.77
N ALA A 96 52.45 -40.20 -19.58
CA ALA A 96 51.67 -40.33 -18.35
C ALA A 96 50.78 -39.09 -18.10
N ASP A 97 51.33 -37.89 -18.33
CA ASP A 97 50.60 -36.63 -18.15
C ASP A 97 49.49 -36.44 -19.19
N ALA A 98 49.75 -36.78 -20.46
CA ALA A 98 48.73 -36.72 -21.52
C ALA A 98 47.58 -37.70 -21.24
N LYS A 99 47.90 -38.90 -20.74
CA LYS A 99 46.90 -39.88 -20.32
C LYS A 99 46.08 -39.35 -19.14
N GLN A 100 46.72 -38.71 -18.17
CA GLN A 100 46.03 -38.14 -17.01
C GLN A 100 45.09 -37.00 -17.40
N ILE A 101 45.52 -36.02 -18.22
CA ILE A 101 44.67 -34.89 -18.59
C ILE A 101 43.46 -35.33 -19.44
N LEU A 102 43.63 -36.33 -20.31
CA LEU A 102 42.52 -36.91 -21.07
C LEU A 102 41.57 -37.70 -20.17
N ALA A 103 42.08 -38.45 -19.20
CA ALA A 103 41.27 -39.14 -18.22
C ALA A 103 40.47 -38.17 -17.34
N ASP A 104 41.12 -37.09 -16.86
CA ASP A 104 40.47 -36.01 -16.11
C ASP A 104 39.38 -35.35 -16.95
N THR A 105 39.65 -35.03 -18.22
CA THR A 105 38.66 -34.47 -19.15
C THR A 105 37.47 -35.41 -19.36
N SER A 106 37.71 -36.71 -19.55
CA SER A 106 36.63 -37.71 -19.68
C SER A 106 35.80 -37.82 -18.40
N ASN A 107 36.46 -37.75 -17.23
CA ASN A 107 35.77 -37.75 -15.93
C ASN A 107 34.93 -36.48 -15.75
N ASP A 108 35.43 -35.32 -16.15
CA ASP A 108 34.71 -34.05 -16.11
C ASP A 108 33.48 -34.08 -17.03
N VAL A 109 33.62 -34.59 -18.27
CA VAL A 109 32.47 -34.78 -19.19
C VAL A 109 31.46 -35.77 -18.61
N ARG A 110 31.91 -36.84 -17.95
CA ARG A 110 31.02 -37.80 -17.28
C ARG A 110 30.27 -37.15 -16.12
N SER A 111 30.96 -36.38 -15.29
CA SER A 111 30.35 -35.64 -14.18
C SER A 111 29.29 -34.69 -14.72
N LEU A 112 29.64 -33.90 -15.75
CA LEU A 112 28.72 -33.01 -16.43
C LEU A 112 27.50 -33.77 -16.98
N ALA A 113 27.71 -34.91 -17.64
CA ALA A 113 26.62 -35.73 -18.16
C ALA A 113 25.70 -36.25 -17.04
N GLN A 114 26.27 -36.79 -15.96
CA GLN A 114 25.51 -37.33 -14.82
C GLN A 114 24.71 -36.23 -14.10
N GLU A 115 25.31 -35.07 -13.88
CA GLU A 115 24.66 -33.92 -13.27
C GLU A 115 23.51 -33.41 -14.15
N THR A 116 23.76 -33.23 -15.45
CA THR A 116 22.73 -32.72 -16.36
C THR A 116 21.62 -33.75 -16.62
N VAL A 117 21.91 -35.06 -16.66
CA VAL A 117 20.89 -36.13 -16.73
C VAL A 117 20.06 -36.19 -15.46
N THR A 118 20.69 -36.06 -14.29
CA THR A 118 19.97 -35.94 -13.02
C THR A 118 19.01 -34.75 -13.05
N LEU A 119 19.45 -33.60 -13.60
CA LEU A 119 18.61 -32.41 -13.79
C LEU A 119 17.43 -32.67 -14.76
N ALA A 120 17.63 -33.38 -15.87
CA ALA A 120 16.56 -33.66 -16.85
C ALA A 120 15.56 -34.75 -16.44
N GLY A 121 15.93 -35.64 -15.51
CA GLY A 121 15.09 -36.75 -15.04
C GLY A 121 14.09 -36.38 -13.95
N LEU A 122 14.09 -35.13 -13.48
CA LEU A 122 13.25 -34.68 -12.37
C LEU A 122 11.98 -33.99 -12.87
N THR A 123 10.86 -34.25 -12.20
CA THR A 123 9.63 -33.47 -12.43
C THR A 123 9.78 -32.05 -11.88
N ALA A 124 8.96 -31.10 -12.33
CA ALA A 124 8.98 -29.69 -11.84
C ALA A 124 8.91 -29.58 -10.30
N GLU A 125 8.15 -30.49 -9.66
CA GLU A 125 8.03 -30.57 -8.20
C GLU A 125 9.30 -31.11 -7.53
N GLN A 126 9.97 -32.10 -8.14
CA GLN A 126 11.24 -32.65 -7.65
C GLN A 126 12.42 -31.70 -7.88
N LEU A 127 12.40 -30.92 -8.97
CA LEU A 127 13.34 -29.83 -9.23
C LEU A 127 13.26 -28.75 -8.15
N THR A 128 12.04 -28.41 -7.73
CA THR A 128 11.83 -27.39 -6.68
C THR A 128 12.31 -27.87 -5.31
N ALA A 129 12.07 -29.14 -4.96
CA ALA A 129 12.40 -29.69 -3.64
C ALA A 129 13.87 -30.13 -3.49
N LYS A 130 14.53 -30.59 -4.56
CA LYS A 130 15.88 -31.18 -4.51
C LYS A 130 16.95 -30.30 -5.17
N PHE A 131 16.55 -29.40 -6.08
CA PHE A 131 17.42 -28.55 -6.88
C PHE A 131 16.90 -27.11 -6.96
N GLY A 132 16.34 -26.58 -5.88
CA GLY A 132 15.87 -25.18 -5.84
C GLY A 132 16.89 -24.18 -6.38
N THR A 133 18.18 -24.53 -6.33
CA THR A 133 19.36 -23.88 -6.93
C THR A 133 19.45 -23.96 -8.47
N GLU A 134 19.20 -25.11 -9.11
CA GLU A 134 19.36 -25.30 -10.57
C GLU A 134 18.11 -24.92 -11.37
N ALA A 135 16.91 -25.02 -10.79
CA ALA A 135 15.68 -24.54 -11.43
C ALA A 135 15.61 -23.00 -11.50
N ARG A 136 16.27 -22.34 -10.53
CA ARG A 136 16.33 -20.88 -10.38
C ARG A 136 17.16 -20.20 -11.46
N CYS A 137 18.16 -20.90 -11.96
CA CYS A 137 18.89 -20.50 -13.14
C CYS A 137 18.25 -21.24 -14.35
N ASN A 138 17.26 -20.60 -14.99
CA ASN A 138 16.37 -21.03 -16.12
C ASN A 138 16.93 -22.12 -17.07
N ILE A 139 16.13 -23.03 -17.67
CA ILE A 139 16.52 -24.07 -18.66
C ILE A 139 17.58 -23.70 -19.72
N ASP A 140 17.65 -22.45 -20.19
CA ASP A 140 18.77 -21.94 -21.03
C ASP A 140 20.15 -22.05 -20.36
N PHE A 141 20.17 -22.22 -19.05
CA PHE A 141 21.28 -22.49 -18.13
C PHE A 141 21.93 -23.82 -18.40
N ALA A 142 21.20 -24.92 -18.60
CA ALA A 142 21.82 -26.21 -18.89
C ALA A 142 22.61 -26.13 -20.21
N ARG A 143 22.06 -25.43 -21.22
CA ARG A 143 22.76 -25.18 -22.48
C ARG A 143 23.97 -24.27 -22.30
N SER A 144 23.79 -23.13 -21.63
CA SER A 144 24.86 -22.14 -21.43
C SER A 144 26.00 -22.72 -20.60
N ARG A 145 25.66 -23.52 -19.58
CA ARG A 145 26.58 -24.27 -18.73
C ARG A 145 27.34 -25.33 -19.49
N VAL A 146 26.63 -26.24 -20.15
CA VAL A 146 27.28 -27.30 -20.92
C VAL A 146 28.20 -26.67 -21.97
N SER A 147 27.77 -25.59 -22.63
CA SER A 147 28.63 -24.84 -23.54
C SER A 147 29.85 -24.22 -22.84
N ALA A 148 29.69 -23.59 -21.67
CA ALA A 148 30.78 -22.98 -20.91
C ALA A 148 31.77 -24.03 -20.40
N ASP A 149 31.29 -25.11 -19.79
CA ASP A 149 32.12 -26.20 -19.26
C ASP A 149 32.90 -26.89 -20.40
N LEU A 150 32.25 -27.16 -21.54
CA LEU A 150 32.96 -27.70 -22.72
C LEU A 150 34.00 -26.71 -23.27
N THR A 151 33.72 -25.40 -23.25
CA THR A 151 34.71 -24.37 -23.64
C THR A 151 35.92 -24.38 -22.72
N THR A 152 35.68 -24.41 -21.39
CA THR A 152 36.74 -24.52 -20.40
C THR A 152 37.56 -25.80 -20.61
N LEU A 153 36.94 -26.94 -20.90
CA LEU A 153 37.69 -28.18 -21.19
C LEU A 153 38.56 -28.04 -22.43
N VAL A 154 38.07 -27.41 -23.50
CA VAL A 154 38.87 -27.10 -24.69
C VAL A 154 40.06 -26.20 -24.36
N GLU A 155 39.83 -25.12 -23.61
CA GLU A 155 40.88 -24.20 -23.20
C GLU A 155 41.92 -24.90 -22.31
N ARG A 156 41.48 -25.75 -21.39
CA ARG A 156 42.35 -26.57 -20.53
C ARG A 156 43.25 -27.51 -21.36
N LEU A 157 42.69 -28.19 -22.35
CA LEU A 157 43.45 -29.07 -23.25
C LEU A 157 44.42 -28.28 -24.13
N LYS A 158 44.00 -27.14 -24.69
CA LYS A 158 44.88 -26.24 -25.48
C LYS A 158 46.00 -25.66 -24.63
N PHE A 159 45.71 -25.27 -23.39
CA PHE A 159 46.71 -24.79 -22.43
C PHE A 159 47.73 -25.89 -22.13
N TRP A 160 47.29 -27.11 -21.83
CA TRP A 160 48.19 -28.22 -21.59
C TRP A 160 49.04 -28.53 -22.83
N GLN A 161 48.47 -28.48 -24.02
CA GLN A 161 49.20 -28.70 -25.27
C GLN A 161 50.34 -27.68 -25.48
N GLN A 162 50.15 -26.44 -25.03
CA GLN A 162 51.14 -25.37 -25.16
C GLN A 162 52.18 -25.35 -24.04
N HIS A 163 51.77 -25.69 -22.80
CA HIS A 163 52.59 -25.46 -21.61
C HIS A 163 53.01 -26.75 -20.89
N HIS A 164 52.43 -27.89 -21.23
CA HIS A 164 52.60 -29.19 -20.55
C HIS A 164 52.42 -29.12 -19.02
N ASN A 165 51.63 -28.17 -18.55
CA ASN A 165 51.33 -27.93 -17.14
C ASN A 165 49.84 -28.12 -16.86
N ARG A 166 49.50 -28.36 -15.59
CA ARG A 166 48.10 -28.41 -15.18
C ARG A 166 47.42 -27.06 -15.46
N PRO A 167 46.29 -27.06 -16.18
CA PRO A 167 45.63 -25.82 -16.53
C PRO A 167 44.99 -25.19 -15.29
N PRO A 168 44.81 -23.85 -15.29
CA PRO A 168 44.11 -23.16 -14.22
C PRO A 168 42.69 -23.71 -14.07
N ARG A 169 42.21 -23.74 -12.82
CA ARG A 169 40.84 -24.13 -12.51
C ARG A 169 39.87 -23.09 -13.12
N PRO A 170 38.65 -23.50 -13.52
CA PRO A 170 37.66 -22.55 -14.01
C PRO A 170 37.35 -21.48 -12.95
N PRO A 171 37.07 -20.24 -13.39
CA PRO A 171 36.63 -19.19 -12.48
C PRO A 171 35.23 -19.50 -11.94
N HIS A 172 34.93 -18.91 -10.78
CA HIS A 172 33.56 -18.91 -10.27
C HIS A 172 32.62 -18.17 -11.22
N SER A 173 31.36 -18.59 -11.24
CA SER A 173 30.32 -17.90 -12.00
C SER A 173 29.05 -17.86 -11.18
N VAL A 174 28.61 -16.67 -10.77
CA VAL A 174 27.32 -16.48 -10.08
C VAL A 174 26.21 -16.28 -11.10
N CYS A 175 25.14 -17.08 -10.99
CA CYS A 175 23.93 -16.89 -11.81
C CYS A 175 22.85 -16.10 -11.07
N GLN A 176 22.68 -16.33 -9.77
CA GLN A 176 21.63 -15.68 -9.00
C GLN A 176 22.05 -15.49 -7.54
N ILE A 177 21.56 -14.41 -6.93
CA ILE A 177 21.59 -14.20 -5.49
C ILE A 177 20.14 -14.12 -5.01
N THR A 178 19.80 -14.77 -3.90
CA THR A 178 18.42 -14.77 -3.37
C THR A 178 18.38 -14.55 -1.85
N PRO A 179 17.70 -13.49 -1.38
CA PRO A 179 17.26 -12.34 -2.19
C PRO A 179 18.46 -11.54 -2.73
N ASP A 180 18.26 -10.85 -3.86
CA ASP A 180 19.25 -9.93 -4.44
C ASP A 180 19.24 -8.54 -3.76
N ASN A 181 18.32 -8.35 -2.83
CA ASN A 181 18.23 -7.21 -1.93
C ASN A 181 18.15 -7.63 -0.46
N VAL A 182 18.71 -6.81 0.43
CA VAL A 182 18.50 -6.89 1.88
C VAL A 182 17.72 -5.65 2.34
N GLU A 183 16.69 -5.86 3.15
CA GLU A 183 15.88 -4.77 3.67
C GLU A 183 16.24 -4.49 5.11
N LEU A 184 16.60 -3.24 5.39
CA LEU A 184 16.88 -2.77 6.74
C LEU A 184 15.75 -1.87 7.23
N ARG A 185 15.27 -2.13 8.44
CA ARG A 185 14.28 -1.33 9.15
C ARG A 185 14.91 -0.72 10.38
N THR A 186 14.50 0.51 10.69
CA THR A 186 14.75 1.10 12.00
C THR A 186 13.46 1.12 12.80
N THR A 187 13.55 0.80 14.09
CA THR A 187 12.42 0.78 15.02
C THR A 187 12.15 2.16 15.67
N GLY A 188 13.00 3.16 15.40
CA GLY A 188 12.82 4.54 15.86
C GLY A 188 13.71 5.55 15.12
N LEU A 189 13.44 6.85 15.25
CA LEU A 189 14.20 7.91 14.55
C LEU A 189 15.72 7.92 14.85
N ASN A 190 16.10 7.42 16.02
CA ASN A 190 17.48 7.39 16.51
C ASN A 190 18.04 5.97 16.67
N GLU A 191 17.31 4.96 16.19
CA GLU A 191 17.71 3.57 16.35
C GLU A 191 18.52 3.09 15.15
N GLY A 192 19.51 2.24 15.41
CA GLY A 192 20.33 1.63 14.36
C GLY A 192 19.50 0.79 13.40
N TRP A 193 20.01 0.60 12.19
CA TRP A 193 19.38 -0.26 11.20
C TRP A 193 19.41 -1.72 11.66
N SER A 194 18.30 -2.42 11.46
CA SER A 194 18.17 -3.85 11.70
C SER A 194 17.67 -4.55 10.44
N MET A 195 18.24 -5.70 10.11
CA MET A 195 17.84 -6.46 8.94
C MET A 195 16.48 -7.11 9.15
N SER A 196 15.55 -6.82 8.24
CA SER A 196 14.17 -7.31 8.25
C SER A 196 13.92 -8.41 7.21
N LEU A 197 14.64 -8.39 6.08
CA LEU A 197 14.62 -9.45 5.09
C LEU A 197 16.04 -9.77 4.58
N PRO A 198 16.35 -11.06 4.37
CA PRO A 198 15.55 -12.24 4.78
C PRO A 198 15.51 -12.43 6.30
N THR A 199 14.44 -13.06 6.81
CA THR A 199 14.17 -13.21 8.26
C THR A 199 15.21 -14.05 8.99
N ASP A 200 15.80 -15.04 8.32
CA ASP A 200 16.89 -15.88 8.83
C ASP A 200 18.27 -15.20 8.72
N LYS A 201 18.32 -14.01 8.10
CA LYS A 201 19.54 -13.25 7.80
C LYS A 201 20.52 -14.03 6.92
N VAL A 202 20.02 -14.99 6.12
CA VAL A 202 20.85 -15.77 5.19
C VAL A 202 20.47 -15.44 3.75
N VAL A 203 21.46 -15.01 2.97
CA VAL A 203 21.32 -14.82 1.53
C VAL A 203 21.99 -15.98 0.80
N GLY A 204 21.26 -16.66 -0.08
CA GLY A 204 21.80 -17.72 -0.92
C GLY A 204 22.49 -17.15 -2.15
N VAL A 205 23.69 -17.62 -2.45
CA VAL A 205 24.42 -17.31 -3.69
C VAL A 205 24.50 -18.59 -4.50
N TYR A 206 24.00 -18.53 -5.72
CA TYR A 206 23.85 -19.67 -6.61
C TYR A 206 24.67 -19.45 -7.88
N GLY A 207 25.38 -20.49 -8.28
CA GLY A 207 26.35 -20.39 -9.36
C GLY A 207 27.08 -21.69 -9.63
N TYR A 208 28.31 -21.57 -10.09
CA TYR A 208 29.14 -22.68 -10.55
C TYR A 208 30.57 -22.58 -10.08
N ASN A 209 31.21 -23.75 -10.07
CA ASN A 209 32.63 -23.92 -9.76
C ASN A 209 33.00 -23.38 -8.39
N PHE A 210 32.02 -23.25 -7.46
CA PHE A 210 32.31 -22.84 -6.10
C PHE A 210 33.22 -23.87 -5.45
N ARG A 211 34.20 -23.39 -4.69
CA ARG A 211 35.13 -24.26 -3.97
C ARG A 211 35.26 -23.76 -2.54
N SER A 212 35.43 -24.72 -1.62
CA SER A 212 35.62 -24.41 -0.21
C SER A 212 36.92 -23.66 0.07
N ASP A 213 37.93 -23.80 -0.80
CA ASP A 213 39.22 -23.11 -0.70
C ASP A 213 39.23 -21.72 -1.36
N ALA A 214 38.13 -21.29 -1.97
CA ALA A 214 38.09 -20.06 -2.76
C ALA A 214 36.73 -19.32 -2.67
N VAL A 215 36.27 -19.06 -1.44
CA VAL A 215 35.03 -18.28 -1.19
C VAL A 215 35.26 -16.77 -1.37
N PRO A 216 34.22 -15.98 -1.72
CA PRO A 216 34.35 -14.55 -1.94
C PRO A 216 34.58 -13.79 -0.62
N ALA A 217 35.32 -12.68 -0.70
CA ALA A 217 35.30 -11.66 0.33
C ALA A 217 34.06 -10.77 0.14
N VAL A 218 33.43 -10.36 1.24
CA VAL A 218 32.27 -9.46 1.21
C VAL A 218 32.70 -8.09 1.73
N GLU A 219 32.40 -7.05 0.96
CA GLU A 219 32.63 -5.66 1.36
C GLU A 219 31.37 -4.82 1.21
N LEU A 220 31.23 -3.80 2.06
CA LEU A 220 30.17 -2.83 1.94
C LEU A 220 30.67 -1.65 1.09
N GLN A 221 29.94 -1.31 0.04
CA GLN A 221 30.20 -0.15 -0.80
C GLN A 221 29.06 0.86 -0.75
N ASP A 222 29.40 2.13 -1.00
CA ASP A 222 28.42 3.18 -1.23
C ASP A 222 27.82 3.13 -2.65
N ARG A 223 26.90 4.06 -2.94
CA ARG A 223 26.25 4.18 -4.25
C ARG A 223 27.22 4.48 -5.40
N THR A 224 28.36 5.09 -5.12
CA THR A 224 29.39 5.43 -6.11
C THR A 224 30.42 4.32 -6.31
N GLY A 225 30.33 3.24 -5.53
CA GLY A 225 31.22 2.09 -5.60
C GLY A 225 32.47 2.21 -4.72
N ASN A 226 32.58 3.24 -3.87
CA ASN A 226 33.69 3.31 -2.92
C ASN A 226 33.48 2.29 -1.81
N LYS A 227 34.55 1.60 -1.43
CA LYS A 227 34.56 0.71 -0.29
C LYS A 227 34.39 1.52 1.00
N LEU A 228 33.32 1.25 1.74
CA LEU A 228 33.11 1.80 3.07
C LEU A 228 33.89 0.99 4.11
N ARG A 229 33.75 -0.34 4.08
CA ARG A 229 34.48 -1.27 4.95
C ARG A 229 34.37 -2.71 4.48
N ASP A 230 35.21 -3.56 5.06
CA ASP A 230 35.00 -5.02 5.00
C ASP A 230 33.75 -5.41 5.80
N SER A 231 32.99 -6.35 5.25
CA SER A 231 31.78 -6.87 5.88
C SER A 231 32.13 -7.98 6.87
N LYS A 232 31.34 -8.09 7.94
CA LYS A 232 31.37 -9.20 8.89
C LYS A 232 30.42 -10.33 8.48
N VAL A 233 29.85 -10.26 7.27
CA VAL A 233 29.07 -11.34 6.67
C VAL A 233 29.96 -12.57 6.53
N SER A 234 29.50 -13.68 7.10
CA SER A 234 30.22 -14.95 7.01
C SER A 234 29.76 -15.72 5.77
N VAL A 235 30.70 -16.33 5.06
CA VAL A 235 30.42 -17.11 3.85
C VAL A 235 30.58 -18.59 4.17
N SER A 236 29.52 -19.36 3.95
CA SER A 236 29.51 -20.81 4.14
C SER A 236 29.41 -21.53 2.80
N TYR A 237 30.41 -22.35 2.48
CA TYR A 237 30.36 -23.25 1.34
C TYR A 237 29.39 -24.40 1.62
N VAL A 238 28.39 -24.57 0.76
CA VAL A 238 27.41 -25.66 0.87
C VAL A 238 27.73 -26.72 -0.17
N THR A 239 27.79 -26.32 -1.44
CA THR A 239 28.14 -27.18 -2.57
C THR A 239 28.88 -26.37 -3.63
N GLN A 240 29.36 -27.04 -4.68
CA GLN A 240 29.93 -26.38 -5.86
C GLN A 240 28.94 -25.46 -6.60
N TYR A 241 27.66 -25.46 -6.20
CA TYR A 241 26.57 -24.66 -6.77
C TYR A 241 25.97 -23.63 -5.82
N GLN A 242 26.29 -23.74 -4.53
CA GLN A 242 25.65 -22.91 -3.51
C GLN A 242 26.63 -22.47 -2.42
N LEU A 243 26.58 -21.17 -2.13
CA LEU A 243 27.08 -20.57 -0.90
C LEU A 243 25.92 -19.95 -0.12
N ASN A 244 26.09 -19.85 1.19
CA ASN A 244 25.20 -19.09 2.06
C ASN A 244 25.99 -17.93 2.68
N LEU A 245 25.44 -16.72 2.60
CA LEU A 245 25.96 -15.52 3.23
C LEU A 245 25.14 -15.25 4.50
N ASN A 246 25.76 -15.31 5.66
CA ASN A 246 25.08 -15.07 6.94
C ASN A 246 25.41 -13.68 7.47
N PHE A 247 24.37 -12.85 7.55
CA PHE A 247 24.39 -11.46 8.00
C PHE A 247 24.16 -11.32 9.53
N GLY A 248 24.11 -12.42 10.28
CA GLY A 248 23.83 -12.41 11.72
C GLY A 248 24.81 -11.61 12.56
N SER A 249 26.06 -11.47 12.11
CA SER A 249 27.14 -10.70 12.75
C SER A 249 27.41 -9.34 12.10
N GLU A 250 26.60 -8.94 11.12
CA GLU A 250 26.82 -7.73 10.34
C GLU A 250 26.41 -6.46 11.10
N ASP A 251 27.20 -5.39 10.96
CA ASP A 251 26.97 -4.09 11.60
C ASP A 251 26.31 -3.09 10.64
N PHE A 252 25.01 -2.85 10.78
CA PHE A 252 24.30 -1.99 9.83
C PHE A 252 24.38 -0.48 10.15
N SER A 253 25.18 -0.04 11.12
CA SER A 253 25.22 1.36 11.58
C SER A 253 25.70 2.37 10.53
N GLN A 254 26.59 1.95 9.61
CA GLN A 254 27.20 2.83 8.60
C GLN A 254 26.51 2.81 7.23
N ILE A 255 25.30 2.24 7.16
CA ILE A 255 24.63 2.04 5.88
C ILE A 255 23.86 3.31 5.47
N ALA A 256 24.21 3.81 4.30
CA ALA A 256 23.57 4.94 3.65
C ALA A 256 22.63 4.49 2.51
N PRO A 257 21.68 5.34 2.09
CA PRO A 257 20.83 5.04 0.94
C PRO A 257 21.64 4.70 -0.32
N GLY A 258 21.32 3.57 -0.96
CA GLY A 258 22.01 3.09 -2.15
C GLY A 258 23.30 2.31 -1.90
N ALA A 259 23.61 1.99 -0.64
CA ALA A 259 24.69 1.07 -0.31
C ALA A 259 24.41 -0.35 -0.85
N ARG A 260 25.48 -1.13 -1.04
CA ARG A 260 25.43 -2.50 -1.55
C ARG A 260 26.53 -3.36 -0.94
N TYR A 261 26.25 -4.64 -0.73
CA TYR A 261 27.26 -5.63 -0.39
C TYR A 261 27.85 -6.20 -1.66
N VAL A 262 29.16 -6.12 -1.83
CA VAL A 262 29.89 -6.58 -3.00
C VAL A 262 30.67 -7.84 -2.67
N LEU A 263 30.48 -8.88 -3.49
CA LEU A 263 31.20 -10.13 -3.43
C LEU A 263 32.41 -10.04 -4.37
N ARG A 264 33.61 -10.12 -3.79
CA ARG A 264 34.87 -10.17 -4.53
C ARG A 264 35.42 -11.58 -4.54
N TRP A 265 35.47 -12.17 -5.73
CA TRP A 265 36.01 -13.51 -5.95
C TRP A 265 37.53 -13.44 -6.16
N PRO A 266 38.29 -14.46 -5.72
CA PRO A 266 39.75 -14.47 -5.89
C PRO A 266 40.19 -14.66 -7.35
N ASP A 267 39.32 -15.16 -8.21
CA ASP A 267 39.60 -15.58 -9.59
C ASP A 267 38.63 -14.99 -10.62
N GLN A 268 37.78 -14.03 -10.23
CA GLN A 268 36.86 -13.32 -11.14
C GLN A 268 37.02 -11.81 -10.96
N PRO A 269 37.24 -11.04 -12.05
CA PRO A 269 37.43 -9.59 -11.96
C PRO A 269 36.12 -8.84 -11.68
N ASP A 270 35.01 -9.35 -12.21
CA ASP A 270 33.70 -8.70 -12.09
C ASP A 270 33.00 -9.11 -10.79
N PRO A 271 32.69 -8.15 -9.91
CA PRO A 271 32.01 -8.45 -8.66
C PRO A 271 30.51 -8.68 -8.86
N ASN A 272 29.92 -9.48 -7.97
CA ASN A 272 28.46 -9.52 -7.79
C ASN A 272 28.06 -8.61 -6.62
N ALA A 273 26.82 -8.12 -6.62
CA ALA A 273 26.36 -7.22 -5.57
C ALA A 273 24.94 -7.55 -5.07
N ILE A 274 24.71 -7.28 -3.79
CA ILE A 274 23.40 -7.35 -3.11
C ILE A 274 23.02 -5.93 -2.72
N SER A 275 21.85 -5.49 -3.18
CA SER A 275 21.39 -4.12 -2.93
C SER A 275 20.87 -3.97 -1.51
N VAL A 276 21.11 -2.82 -0.87
CA VAL A 276 20.54 -2.52 0.45
C VAL A 276 19.37 -1.55 0.30
N THR A 277 18.20 -1.95 0.81
CA THR A 277 17.00 -1.10 0.86
C THR A 277 16.78 -0.63 2.29
N LEU A 278 16.68 0.69 2.48
CA LEU A 278 16.44 1.30 3.78
C LEU A 278 14.95 1.65 3.92
N ILE A 279 14.27 1.02 4.87
CA ILE A 279 12.86 1.21 5.16
C ILE A 279 12.74 2.01 6.46
N LYS A 280 12.46 3.30 6.33
CA LYS A 280 12.14 4.15 7.48
C LYS A 280 10.74 3.80 8.00
N PRO A 281 10.49 3.87 9.31
CA PRO A 281 9.15 3.73 9.85
C PRO A 281 8.22 4.80 9.28
N ALA A 282 6.91 4.53 9.34
CA ALA A 282 5.87 5.50 9.02
C ALA A 282 6.10 6.80 9.79
N GLN A 283 5.93 7.94 9.11
CA GLN A 283 6.07 9.27 9.69
C GLN A 283 4.92 10.14 9.20
N LEU A 284 3.86 10.21 9.99
CA LEU A 284 2.71 11.04 9.68
C LEU A 284 3.06 12.51 9.89
N LYS A 285 2.64 13.35 8.94
CA LYS A 285 2.84 14.80 9.00
C LYS A 285 1.60 15.53 8.53
N ILE A 286 1.27 16.61 9.22
CA ILE A 286 0.24 17.58 8.83
C ILE A 286 0.87 18.53 7.81
N LEU A 287 0.28 18.60 6.62
CA LEU A 287 0.70 19.50 5.55
C LEU A 287 -0.01 20.84 5.64
N ASP A 288 -1.32 20.80 5.86
CA ASP A 288 -2.17 21.98 5.92
C ASP A 288 -3.40 21.71 6.79
N VAL A 289 -3.94 22.77 7.37
CA VAL A 289 -5.19 22.77 8.11
C VAL A 289 -6.03 23.95 7.68
N ALA A 290 -7.24 23.67 7.19
CA ALA A 290 -8.25 24.68 6.92
C ALA A 290 -9.42 24.53 7.88
N VAL A 291 -9.82 25.63 8.52
CA VAL A 291 -11.03 25.71 9.34
C VAL A 291 -12.09 26.50 8.57
N GLN A 292 -13.28 25.93 8.42
CA GLN A 292 -14.37 26.51 7.62
C GLN A 292 -15.69 26.58 8.41
N PRO A 293 -16.41 27.71 8.40
CA PRO A 293 -16.02 28.98 7.78
C PRO A 293 -14.87 29.66 8.54
N SER A 294 -14.08 30.48 7.84
CA SER A 294 -12.97 31.24 8.45
C SER A 294 -13.42 32.38 9.37
N ALA A 295 -14.69 32.78 9.26
CA ALA A 295 -15.35 33.75 10.13
C ALA A 295 -16.66 33.13 10.64
N ALA A 296 -16.57 32.35 11.71
CA ALA A 296 -17.71 31.67 12.30
C ALA A 296 -18.49 32.60 13.25
N ARG A 297 -19.79 32.39 13.37
CA ARG A 297 -20.66 33.01 14.39
C ARG A 297 -20.99 32.00 15.45
N ALA A 298 -20.90 32.43 16.71
CA ALA A 298 -21.26 31.58 17.84
C ALA A 298 -22.72 31.08 17.70
N ARG A 299 -22.99 29.84 18.12
CA ARG A 299 -24.30 29.17 18.18
C ARG A 299 -24.95 28.85 16.83
N VAL A 300 -24.45 29.39 15.73
CA VAL A 300 -25.08 29.27 14.41
C VAL A 300 -24.21 28.46 13.46
N ASP A 301 -22.95 28.85 13.28
CA ASP A 301 -22.14 28.28 12.21
C ASP A 301 -21.50 26.95 12.65
N LEU A 302 -21.72 25.91 11.85
CA LEU A 302 -21.04 24.62 11.99
C LEU A 302 -19.62 24.73 11.42
N VAL A 303 -18.64 24.80 12.32
CA VAL A 303 -17.22 24.91 11.98
C VAL A 303 -16.63 23.53 11.72
N ARG A 304 -15.92 23.32 10.61
CA ARG A 304 -15.24 22.07 10.27
C ARG A 304 -13.75 22.30 10.13
N ALA A 305 -12.95 21.39 10.69
CA ALA A 305 -11.53 21.27 10.37
C ALA A 305 -11.34 20.30 9.20
N VAL A 306 -10.55 20.73 8.22
CA VAL A 306 -10.08 19.93 7.09
C VAL A 306 -8.56 19.84 7.19
N VAL A 307 -8.03 18.63 7.25
CA VAL A 307 -6.61 18.37 7.51
C VAL A 307 -6.02 17.60 6.32
N ASP A 308 -4.97 18.15 5.71
CA ASP A 308 -4.17 17.45 4.71
C ASP A 308 -3.00 16.76 5.41
N LEU A 309 -2.90 15.44 5.21
CA LEU A 309 -1.93 14.55 5.84
C LEU A 309 -1.03 13.90 4.80
N VAL A 310 0.19 13.57 5.19
CA VAL A 310 1.11 12.74 4.41
C VAL A 310 1.87 11.77 5.31
N ASN A 311 2.14 10.57 4.80
CA ASN A 311 3.13 9.68 5.40
C ASN A 311 4.49 9.89 4.72
N GLN A 312 5.40 10.61 5.38
CA GLN A 312 6.78 10.83 4.91
C GLN A 312 7.73 9.66 5.21
N GLY A 313 7.21 8.61 5.87
CA GLY A 313 7.94 7.40 6.18
C GLY A 313 8.18 6.50 4.97
N GLY A 314 9.01 5.47 5.16
CA GLY A 314 9.31 4.46 4.15
C GLY A 314 8.42 3.22 4.23
N SER A 315 7.47 3.19 5.17
CA SER A 315 6.53 2.10 5.36
C SER A 315 5.11 2.62 5.54
N ASP A 316 4.14 1.77 5.24
CA ASP A 316 2.73 2.05 5.49
C ASP A 316 2.47 2.23 7.00
N THR A 317 1.47 3.06 7.33
CA THR A 317 1.05 3.23 8.72
C THR A 317 0.11 2.09 9.13
N ALA A 318 0.16 1.69 10.40
CA ALA A 318 -0.96 1.00 11.01
C ALA A 318 -2.16 1.95 11.17
N ARG A 319 -3.29 1.43 11.67
CA ARG A 319 -4.44 2.26 12.04
C ARG A 319 -4.02 3.35 13.02
N PHE A 320 -4.44 4.58 12.75
CA PHE A 320 -4.12 5.74 13.57
C PHE A 320 -5.33 6.65 13.74
N VAL A 321 -5.23 7.58 14.70
CA VAL A 321 -6.29 8.57 14.99
C VAL A 321 -5.78 9.97 14.70
N VAL A 322 -6.64 10.77 14.09
CA VAL A 322 -6.50 12.23 13.97
C VAL A 322 -7.47 12.85 14.95
N ARG A 323 -6.93 13.63 15.88
CA ARG A 323 -7.68 14.28 16.96
C ARG A 323 -7.78 15.76 16.69
N TRP A 324 -8.96 16.33 16.81
CA TRP A 324 -9.21 17.76 16.77
C TRP A 324 -9.83 18.24 18.08
N THR A 325 -9.21 19.24 18.69
CA THR A 325 -9.70 19.94 19.88
C THR A 325 -10.10 21.37 19.45
N PRO A 326 -11.41 21.67 19.34
CA PRO A 326 -11.86 23.00 18.88
C PRO A 326 -11.51 24.15 19.84
N GLY A 327 -11.33 23.84 21.13
CA GLY A 327 -10.99 24.77 22.20
C GLY A 327 -10.61 24.03 23.50
N PRO A 328 -9.93 24.67 24.46
CA PRO A 328 -9.38 23.99 25.66
C PRO A 328 -10.41 23.28 26.55
N ASN A 329 -11.68 23.71 26.51
CA ASN A 329 -12.78 23.14 27.29
C ASN A 329 -13.88 22.54 26.39
N ASP A 330 -13.61 22.44 25.09
CA ASP A 330 -14.57 21.93 24.11
C ASP A 330 -14.37 20.42 23.91
N PRO A 331 -15.42 19.66 23.55
CA PRO A 331 -15.32 18.23 23.34
C PRO A 331 -14.35 17.90 22.20
N VAL A 332 -13.44 16.98 22.48
CA VAL A 332 -12.47 16.44 21.52
C VAL A 332 -13.18 15.58 20.47
N GLN A 333 -12.78 15.72 19.21
CA GLN A 333 -13.25 14.90 18.11
C GLN A 333 -12.11 14.01 17.60
N ASP A 334 -12.40 12.72 17.42
CA ASP A 334 -11.43 11.73 16.92
C ASP A 334 -11.93 11.14 15.60
N LEU A 335 -11.04 11.05 14.60
CA LEU A 335 -11.24 10.32 13.35
C LEU A 335 -10.22 9.18 13.25
N SER A 336 -10.72 7.94 13.12
CA SER A 336 -9.87 6.76 12.90
C SER A 336 -9.62 6.56 11.41
N ILE A 337 -8.36 6.31 11.05
CA ILE A 337 -7.90 6.06 9.69
C ILE A 337 -7.20 4.70 9.69
N ASP A 338 -7.60 3.80 8.78
CA ASP A 338 -7.13 2.41 8.80
C ASP A 338 -5.65 2.27 8.43
N SER A 339 -5.19 2.99 7.41
CA SER A 339 -3.77 3.06 7.02
C SER A 339 -3.54 4.23 6.07
N LEU A 340 -2.27 4.63 5.94
CA LEU A 340 -1.78 5.55 4.93
C LEU A 340 -0.44 5.03 4.40
N GLY A 341 -0.39 4.71 3.10
CA GLY A 341 0.78 4.11 2.46
C GLY A 341 2.00 5.03 2.46
N ALA A 342 3.19 4.47 2.26
CA ALA A 342 4.42 5.26 2.17
C ALA A 342 4.34 6.34 1.06
N GLY A 343 4.54 7.61 1.41
CA GLY A 343 4.43 8.75 0.49
C GLY A 343 2.99 9.17 0.14
N GLU A 344 1.98 8.42 0.58
CA GLU A 344 0.58 8.71 0.31
C GLU A 344 0.11 9.97 1.05
N ARG A 345 -0.83 10.69 0.42
CA ARG A 345 -1.47 11.88 0.97
C ARG A 345 -2.96 11.64 1.10
N MET A 346 -3.57 12.18 2.16
CA MET A 346 -5.00 12.13 2.33
C MET A 346 -5.55 13.40 2.96
N LYS A 347 -6.80 13.71 2.63
CA LYS A 347 -7.55 14.81 3.21
C LYS A 347 -8.63 14.25 4.12
N VAL A 348 -8.66 14.67 5.38
CA VAL A 348 -9.71 14.29 6.33
C VAL A 348 -10.52 15.49 6.76
N THR A 349 -11.83 15.30 6.91
CA THR A 349 -12.77 16.36 7.31
C THR A 349 -13.54 15.91 8.54
N PHE A 350 -13.49 16.72 9.59
CA PHE A 350 -14.23 16.49 10.82
C PHE A 350 -15.74 16.75 10.63
N PRO A 351 -16.61 16.07 11.40
CA PRO A 351 -18.07 16.23 11.29
C PRO A 351 -18.54 17.67 11.62
N GLY A 352 -17.75 18.40 12.42
CA GLY A 352 -17.92 19.83 12.69
C GLY A 352 -18.23 20.14 14.16
N TYR A 353 -18.15 21.40 14.54
CA TYR A 353 -18.35 21.92 15.89
C TYR A 353 -19.08 23.27 15.86
N VAL A 354 -20.02 23.48 16.79
CA VAL A 354 -20.70 24.78 16.95
C VAL A 354 -20.24 25.42 18.26
N TYR A 355 -19.53 26.55 18.15
CA TYR A 355 -19.03 27.28 19.31
C TYR A 355 -20.16 27.96 20.08
N LYS A 356 -20.24 27.76 21.40
CA LYS A 356 -21.34 28.30 22.24
C LYS A 356 -21.23 29.80 22.54
N THR A 357 -20.01 30.32 22.50
CA THR A 357 -19.68 31.71 22.82
C THR A 357 -18.79 32.30 21.74
N ALA A 358 -18.80 33.62 21.63
CA ALA A 358 -17.86 34.35 20.80
C ALA A 358 -16.48 34.43 21.47
N GLY A 359 -15.46 34.68 20.67
CA GLY A 359 -14.08 34.84 21.12
C GLY A 359 -13.07 34.21 20.17
N SER A 360 -11.82 34.20 20.59
CA SER A 360 -10.73 33.51 19.91
C SER A 360 -10.42 32.21 20.64
N PHE A 361 -10.53 31.09 19.94
CA PHE A 361 -10.33 29.75 20.51
C PHE A 361 -9.03 29.16 19.98
N GLN A 362 -8.14 28.76 20.90
CA GLN A 362 -6.97 27.96 20.55
C GLN A 362 -7.44 26.57 20.16
N THR A 363 -7.09 26.13 18.95
CA THR A 363 -7.48 24.83 18.43
C THR A 363 -6.25 24.00 18.12
N ASP A 364 -6.32 22.72 18.46
CA ASP A 364 -5.22 21.78 18.30
C ASP A 364 -5.65 20.62 17.42
N ILE A 365 -4.76 20.20 16.52
CA ILE A 365 -4.89 18.95 15.77
C ILE A 365 -3.67 18.09 16.05
N VAL A 366 -3.89 16.84 16.44
CA VAL A 366 -2.84 15.88 16.76
C VAL A 366 -3.03 14.61 15.94
N VAL A 367 -1.95 14.10 15.35
CA VAL A 367 -1.98 12.92 14.48
C VAL A 367 -1.17 11.79 15.10
N GLY A 368 -1.70 10.56 15.03
CA GLY A 368 -0.93 9.34 15.29
C GLY A 368 -0.42 9.21 16.73
N GLY A 369 -1.20 9.69 17.71
CA GLY A 369 -0.79 9.65 19.12
C GLY A 369 0.31 10.66 19.49
N GLY A 370 0.48 11.72 18.70
CA GLY A 370 1.49 12.77 18.95
C GLY A 370 2.69 12.74 17.99
N SER A 371 2.59 12.00 16.88
CA SER A 371 3.62 11.99 15.84
C SER A 371 3.82 13.36 15.18
N ASP A 372 2.76 14.14 15.08
CA ASP A 372 2.78 15.53 14.65
C ASP A 372 1.59 16.29 15.26
N SER A 373 1.72 17.61 15.38
CA SER A 373 0.68 18.47 15.91
C SER A 373 0.67 19.84 15.24
N TRP A 374 -0.54 20.35 15.01
CA TRP A 374 -0.79 21.70 14.52
C TRP A 374 -1.59 22.48 15.55
N HIS A 375 -1.23 23.75 15.73
CA HIS A 375 -1.88 24.68 16.63
C HIS A 375 -2.35 25.89 15.83
N GLY A 376 -3.58 26.33 16.05
CA GLY A 376 -4.11 27.52 15.40
C GLY A 376 -5.20 28.20 16.22
N VAL A 377 -5.79 29.23 15.62
CA VAL A 377 -6.82 30.04 16.28
C VAL A 377 -8.05 30.11 15.40
N VAL A 378 -9.21 29.82 15.98
CA VAL A 378 -10.51 30.06 15.37
C VAL A 378 -11.12 31.31 15.98
N ASN A 379 -11.36 32.32 15.15
CA ASN A 379 -12.06 33.52 15.57
C ASN A 379 -13.56 33.35 15.35
N VAL A 380 -14.30 33.40 16.44
CA VAL A 380 -15.75 33.28 16.47
C VAL A 380 -16.32 34.63 16.84
N THR A 381 -17.06 35.21 15.91
CA THR A 381 -17.73 36.49 16.12
C THR A 381 -18.98 36.30 17.00
N PRO A 382 -19.35 37.32 17.79
CA PRO A 382 -20.64 37.37 18.41
C PRO A 382 -21.72 37.15 17.38
N TYR A 383 -22.61 36.22 17.68
CA TYR A 383 -23.95 36.31 17.13
C TYR A 383 -24.58 37.55 17.76
N ALA A 384 -24.46 38.70 17.08
CA ALA A 384 -24.90 39.99 17.58
C ALA A 384 -26.43 40.01 17.59
N ASN A 385 -26.99 39.47 18.67
CA ASN A 385 -28.40 39.51 18.93
C ASN A 385 -28.79 40.92 19.37
N THR A 386 -29.29 41.77 18.48
CA THR A 386 -30.10 42.91 18.94
C THR A 386 -31.42 42.34 19.42
N PRO A 387 -31.78 42.47 20.71
CA PRO A 387 -33.08 42.05 21.18
C PRO A 387 -34.15 42.81 20.40
N ARG A 388 -35.05 42.08 19.74
CA ARG A 388 -36.22 42.64 19.08
C ARG A 388 -37.45 42.25 19.86
N LEU A 389 -38.21 43.27 20.24
CA LEU A 389 -39.52 43.14 20.83
C LEU A 389 -40.55 43.46 19.75
N GLN A 390 -41.39 42.48 19.43
CA GLN A 390 -42.50 42.65 18.51
C GLN A 390 -43.80 42.36 19.25
N SER A 391 -44.75 43.28 19.16
CA SER A 391 -46.06 43.13 19.80
C SER A 391 -47.17 43.31 18.79
N VAL A 392 -48.19 42.47 18.87
CA VAL A 392 -49.43 42.57 18.08
C VAL A 392 -50.64 42.62 19.01
N PRO A 393 -51.71 43.35 18.66
CA PRO A 393 -52.95 43.31 19.42
C PRO A 393 -53.60 41.93 19.27
N ILE A 394 -54.20 41.44 20.35
CA ILE A 394 -55.01 40.22 20.34
C ILE A 394 -56.42 40.55 20.81
N ARG A 395 -57.42 40.17 20.02
CA ARG A 395 -58.83 40.36 20.33
C ARG A 395 -59.63 39.17 19.87
N GLY A 396 -60.59 38.78 20.68
CA GLY A 396 -61.53 37.74 20.33
C GLY A 396 -62.77 37.85 21.17
N GLN A 397 -63.89 37.48 20.59
CA GLN A 397 -65.17 37.41 21.26
C GLN A 397 -65.85 36.11 20.85
N TRP A 398 -66.49 35.47 21.81
CA TRP A 398 -67.31 34.31 21.55
C TRP A 398 -68.52 34.70 20.68
N PRO A 399 -68.73 34.05 19.51
CA PRO A 399 -69.84 34.39 18.63
C PRO A 399 -71.19 34.09 19.28
N GLY A 400 -72.20 34.92 19.01
CA GLY A 400 -73.56 34.68 19.51
C GLY A 400 -73.77 35.02 21.00
N GLY A 401 -72.82 35.68 21.65
CA GLY A 401 -72.98 36.15 23.03
C GLY A 401 -72.51 35.18 24.11
N GLY A 402 -72.00 34.00 23.73
CA GLY A 402 -71.24 33.12 24.60
C GLY A 402 -71.30 31.63 24.30
N GLY A 403 -70.57 30.86 25.10
CA GLY A 403 -70.51 29.40 25.01
C GLY A 403 -71.32 28.73 26.11
N GLU A 404 -71.81 27.53 25.82
CA GLU A 404 -72.41 26.70 26.88
C GLU A 404 -71.35 26.33 27.93
N SER A 405 -71.80 26.05 29.16
CA SER A 405 -70.91 25.68 30.25
C SER A 405 -70.07 24.46 29.86
N GLY A 406 -68.74 24.62 29.91
CA GLY A 406 -67.79 23.56 29.58
C GLY A 406 -67.35 23.51 28.12
N GLN A 407 -67.97 24.27 27.21
CA GLN A 407 -67.43 24.45 25.85
C GLN A 407 -66.13 25.26 25.91
N THR A 408 -65.22 25.02 24.98
CA THR A 408 -64.02 25.85 24.78
C THR A 408 -63.93 26.33 23.35
N LYS A 409 -63.30 27.50 23.15
CA LYS A 409 -63.04 28.09 21.84
C LYS A 409 -61.62 28.62 21.81
N SER A 410 -60.84 28.27 20.79
CA SER A 410 -59.44 28.69 20.62
C SER A 410 -59.09 29.14 19.20
N ASP A 411 -59.99 28.93 18.24
CA ASP A 411 -59.90 29.29 16.83
C ASP A 411 -60.25 30.77 16.59
N PHE A 412 -59.62 31.67 17.34
CA PHE A 412 -59.71 33.11 17.06
C PHE A 412 -58.73 33.46 15.95
N ASP A 413 -59.15 34.33 15.03
CA ASP A 413 -58.27 34.86 13.99
C ASP A 413 -57.31 35.90 14.60
N LEU A 414 -56.14 35.42 15.04
CA LEU A 414 -55.13 36.22 15.71
C LEU A 414 -53.94 36.47 14.78
N GLN A 415 -53.44 37.70 14.81
CA GLN A 415 -52.30 38.10 13.99
C GLN A 415 -51.03 37.37 14.46
N ALA A 416 -50.37 36.67 13.54
CA ALA A 416 -49.05 36.09 13.79
C ALA A 416 -47.94 37.15 13.64
N ILE A 417 -46.87 37.00 14.42
CA ILE A 417 -45.62 37.76 14.27
C ILE A 417 -44.66 36.95 13.39
N GLU A 418 -44.18 37.56 12.31
CA GLU A 418 -43.12 36.97 11.47
C GLU A 418 -41.76 37.43 11.97
N LEU A 419 -40.90 36.46 12.31
CA LEU A 419 -39.53 36.72 12.71
C LEU A 419 -38.66 36.95 11.47
N GLY A 420 -37.69 37.87 11.60
CA GLY A 420 -36.74 38.13 10.52
C GLY A 420 -35.91 36.91 10.16
N ALA A 421 -35.23 36.97 9.01
CA ALA A 421 -34.31 35.91 8.63
C ALA A 421 -33.24 35.75 9.74
N ASP A 422 -33.10 34.52 10.22
CA ASP A 422 -32.18 34.10 11.28
C ASP A 422 -32.52 34.60 12.70
N CYS A 423 -33.68 35.23 12.91
CA CYS A 423 -34.12 35.54 14.28
C CYS A 423 -34.53 34.27 15.04
N GLU A 424 -34.12 34.17 16.31
CA GLU A 424 -34.52 33.09 17.21
C GLU A 424 -35.35 33.64 18.39
N ILE A 425 -36.22 32.82 18.99
CA ILE A 425 -37.01 33.23 20.16
C ILE A 425 -36.09 33.33 21.38
N ASP A 426 -36.18 34.44 22.11
CA ASP A 426 -35.41 34.69 23.33
C ASP A 426 -36.10 34.07 24.54
N ALA A 427 -35.86 32.78 24.77
CA ALA A 427 -36.41 32.06 25.92
C ALA A 427 -35.88 32.53 27.28
N SER A 428 -34.96 33.51 27.34
CA SER A 428 -34.48 34.10 28.60
C SER A 428 -35.38 35.23 29.12
N ARG A 429 -36.36 35.69 28.33
CA ARG A 429 -37.28 36.78 28.66
C ARG A 429 -38.74 36.34 28.56
N GLY A 430 -39.65 37.14 29.11
CA GLY A 430 -41.07 36.83 29.15
C GLY A 430 -41.39 35.61 30.01
N GLY A 431 -42.52 34.96 29.72
CA GLY A 431 -43.09 33.93 30.57
C GLY A 431 -43.77 34.56 31.79
N GLY A 432 -44.86 33.96 32.23
CA GLY A 432 -45.62 34.50 33.34
C GLY A 432 -46.81 33.65 33.67
N SER A 433 -47.47 34.03 34.75
CA SER A 433 -48.74 33.45 35.14
C SER A 433 -49.58 34.42 35.95
N PHE A 434 -50.90 34.21 35.96
CA PHE A 434 -51.82 34.85 36.90
C PHE A 434 -52.95 33.90 37.28
N GLU A 435 -53.58 34.16 38.43
CA GLU A 435 -54.74 33.40 38.90
C GLU A 435 -56.04 34.05 38.46
N VAL A 436 -57.02 33.22 38.10
CA VAL A 436 -58.40 33.63 37.80
C VAL A 436 -59.34 32.82 38.67
N SER A 437 -60.29 33.49 39.34
CA SER A 437 -61.37 32.82 40.07
C SER A 437 -62.43 32.24 39.12
N ASP A 438 -62.95 31.06 39.41
CA ASP A 438 -64.07 30.46 38.69
C ASP A 438 -65.32 31.33 38.83
N ILE A 439 -66.18 31.33 37.80
CA ILE A 439 -67.39 32.16 37.84
C ILE A 439 -68.46 31.62 38.79
N ASN A 440 -68.49 30.31 39.01
CA ASN A 440 -69.52 29.64 39.81
C ASN A 440 -69.07 29.40 41.25
N ASP A 441 -67.77 29.50 41.53
CA ASP A 441 -67.20 29.38 42.87
C ASP A 441 -65.94 30.25 43.00
N ASP A 442 -66.05 31.38 43.68
CA ASP A 442 -64.92 32.30 43.89
C ASP A 442 -63.79 31.66 44.73
N ASN A 443 -64.04 30.52 45.39
CA ASN A 443 -63.01 29.74 46.09
C ASN A 443 -62.19 28.85 45.15
N LEU A 444 -62.69 28.56 43.95
CA LEU A 444 -61.94 27.85 42.92
C LEU A 444 -61.12 28.85 42.11
N LYS A 445 -59.82 28.62 42.02
CA LYS A 445 -58.90 29.44 41.22
C LYS A 445 -58.14 28.57 40.24
N TYR A 446 -57.90 29.10 39.05
CA TYR A 446 -57.07 28.49 38.04
C TYR A 446 -55.90 29.38 37.69
N THR A 447 -54.72 28.79 37.54
CA THR A 447 -53.52 29.50 37.10
C THR A 447 -53.40 29.41 35.59
N ILE A 448 -53.37 30.57 34.94
CA ILE A 448 -53.07 30.69 33.52
C ILE A 448 -51.59 31.03 33.41
N ALA A 449 -50.82 30.20 32.72
CA ALA A 449 -49.38 30.37 32.55
C ALA A 449 -48.98 30.26 31.08
N TRP A 450 -47.90 30.92 30.69
CA TRP A 450 -47.31 30.85 29.35
C TRP A 450 -45.79 30.65 29.40
N PRO A 451 -45.20 30.02 28.36
CA PRO A 451 -43.76 29.76 28.31
C PRO A 451 -42.94 31.05 28.15
N SER A 452 -41.66 30.97 28.50
CA SER A 452 -40.70 32.03 28.21
C SER A 452 -40.51 32.20 26.70
N GLY A 453 -40.05 33.38 26.29
CA GLY A 453 -40.04 33.85 24.90
C GLY A 453 -41.24 34.70 24.50
N TYR A 454 -42.28 34.75 25.34
CA TYR A 454 -43.55 35.41 25.04
C TYR A 454 -44.11 36.17 26.24
N ASP A 455 -44.93 37.19 25.99
CA ASP A 455 -45.77 37.84 27.00
C ASP A 455 -47.18 38.12 26.51
N PHE A 456 -48.14 37.98 27.43
CA PHE A 456 -49.56 38.28 27.22
C PHE A 456 -49.98 39.43 28.14
N GLY A 457 -50.34 40.57 27.56
CA GLY A 457 -50.90 41.70 28.30
C GLY A 457 -52.39 41.85 28.04
N PHE A 458 -53.25 41.52 29.00
CA PHE A 458 -54.71 41.68 28.87
C PHE A 458 -55.19 43.02 29.44
N GLY A 459 -56.06 43.69 28.71
CA GLY A 459 -56.69 44.96 29.09
C GLY A 459 -58.02 44.79 29.84
N GLY A 460 -58.56 45.90 30.35
CA GLY A 460 -59.75 45.91 31.21
C GLY A 460 -61.06 45.43 30.57
N ASN A 461 -61.12 45.27 29.24
CA ASN A 461 -62.28 44.72 28.54
C ASN A 461 -62.28 43.18 28.49
N THR A 462 -61.23 42.53 29.00
CA THR A 462 -61.12 41.07 29.06
C THR A 462 -62.03 40.51 30.13
N PHE A 463 -62.87 39.55 29.72
CA PHE A 463 -63.70 38.79 30.64
C PHE A 463 -62.87 37.68 31.28
N TRP A 464 -62.09 38.04 32.30
CA TRP A 464 -61.08 37.17 32.94
C TRP A 464 -61.61 35.77 33.28
N ARG A 465 -62.82 35.68 33.81
CA ARG A 465 -63.47 34.41 34.21
C ARG A 465 -63.71 33.44 33.04
N SER A 466 -63.71 33.92 31.79
CA SER A 466 -63.84 33.08 30.59
C SER A 466 -62.50 32.61 30.03
N LEU A 467 -61.37 33.14 30.50
CA LEU A 467 -60.07 32.78 29.96
C LEU A 467 -59.65 31.40 30.51
N SER A 468 -59.38 30.45 29.62
CA SER A 468 -59.02 29.07 29.99
C SER A 468 -57.53 28.82 29.89
N SER A 469 -56.88 29.30 28.82
CA SER A 469 -55.44 29.14 28.61
C SER A 469 -54.93 30.14 27.58
N VAL A 470 -53.63 30.40 27.62
CA VAL A 470 -52.91 31.20 26.64
C VAL A 470 -51.59 30.48 26.30
N SER A 471 -51.22 30.45 25.03
CA SER A 471 -49.97 29.85 24.56
C SER A 471 -49.55 30.44 23.21
N ALA A 472 -48.43 29.99 22.66
CA ALA A 472 -47.99 30.41 21.32
C ALA A 472 -47.49 29.19 20.54
N ASN A 473 -47.78 29.16 19.24
CA ASN A 473 -47.26 28.18 18.29
C ASN A 473 -46.19 28.83 17.42
N TYR A 474 -44.99 28.27 17.42
CA TYR A 474 -43.91 28.68 16.52
C TYR A 474 -43.76 27.69 15.37
N ASP A 475 -43.94 28.17 14.15
CA ASP A 475 -43.65 27.42 12.93
C ASP A 475 -42.24 27.79 12.43
N ALA A 476 -41.31 26.85 12.54
CA ALA A 476 -39.91 27.07 12.13
C ALA A 476 -39.72 27.20 10.61
N GLN A 477 -40.65 26.69 9.79
CA GLN A 477 -40.54 26.77 8.32
C GLN A 477 -40.95 28.16 7.83
N THR A 478 -42.06 28.68 8.35
CA THR A 478 -42.56 30.02 8.01
C THR A 478 -42.00 31.12 8.91
N ARG A 479 -41.34 30.74 10.02
CA ARG A 479 -40.83 31.62 11.07
C ARG A 479 -41.92 32.52 11.67
N ARG A 480 -43.14 31.98 11.75
CA ARG A 480 -44.30 32.68 12.31
C ARG A 480 -44.61 32.19 13.70
N VAL A 481 -44.78 33.14 14.61
CA VAL A 481 -45.27 32.89 15.97
C VAL A 481 -46.73 33.35 16.04
N THR A 482 -47.63 32.41 16.32
CA THR A 482 -49.07 32.67 16.42
C THR A 482 -49.54 32.52 17.86
N PRO A 483 -50.12 33.55 18.49
CA PRO A 483 -50.71 33.40 19.81
C PRO A 483 -51.96 32.52 19.74
N VAL A 484 -52.20 31.77 20.81
CA VAL A 484 -53.38 30.95 21.01
C VAL A 484 -54.02 31.38 22.31
N VAL A 485 -55.29 31.77 22.24
CA VAL A 485 -56.09 32.14 23.41
C VAL A 485 -57.30 31.23 23.44
N THR A 486 -57.48 30.51 24.55
CA THR A 486 -58.66 29.63 24.72
C THR A 486 -59.61 30.29 25.70
N LEU A 487 -60.86 30.51 25.28
CA LEU A 487 -61.96 30.83 26.16
C LEU A 487 -62.71 29.56 26.57
N LYS A 488 -63.34 29.59 27.74
CA LYS A 488 -64.31 28.61 28.23
C LYS A 488 -65.68 29.28 28.33
N GLY A 489 -66.69 28.62 27.77
CA GLY A 489 -68.08 29.04 27.85
C GLY A 489 -68.59 28.92 29.28
N LEU A 490 -69.30 29.94 29.74
CA LEU A 490 -69.71 30.05 31.13
C LEU A 490 -71.13 29.54 31.38
N GLY A 491 -71.89 29.31 30.30
CA GLY A 491 -73.28 28.92 30.35
C GLY A 491 -74.19 30.04 30.86
N GLY A 492 -75.41 30.11 30.31
CA GLY A 492 -76.42 31.07 30.76
C GLY A 492 -77.10 31.89 29.66
N HIS A 493 -77.31 31.34 28.47
CA HIS A 493 -78.12 32.00 27.43
C HIS A 493 -79.62 31.76 27.66
N GLY A 494 -80.15 32.25 28.78
CA GLY A 494 -81.59 32.46 28.95
C GLY A 494 -81.95 33.87 28.50
N TRP A 495 -83.16 34.07 27.95
CA TRP A 495 -83.67 35.37 27.44
C TRP A 495 -83.52 36.55 28.44
N PHE A 496 -83.29 36.27 29.73
CA PHE A 496 -83.20 37.27 30.81
C PHE A 496 -81.84 37.36 31.53
N ALA A 497 -80.83 36.58 31.14
CA ALA A 497 -79.51 36.62 31.79
C ALA A 497 -78.46 37.25 30.86
N THR A 498 -78.34 38.57 30.88
CA THR A 498 -77.28 39.30 30.17
C THR A 498 -75.96 39.20 30.93
N ARG A 499 -75.34 38.02 30.97
CA ARG A 499 -73.90 37.95 31.19
C ARG A 499 -73.25 38.51 29.91
N GLY A 500 -72.39 39.52 30.05
CA GLY A 500 -71.74 40.15 28.90
C GLY A 500 -70.95 39.12 28.08
N PRO A 501 -70.64 39.40 26.80
CA PRO A 501 -70.02 38.42 25.92
C PRO A 501 -68.63 38.02 26.41
N GLU A 502 -68.33 36.71 26.41
CA GLU A 502 -66.99 36.18 26.67
C GLU A 502 -66.03 36.72 25.61
N ARG A 503 -65.10 37.55 26.04
CA ARG A 503 -64.18 38.26 25.16
C ARG A 503 -62.84 38.52 25.84
N PHE A 504 -61.82 38.72 25.03
CA PHE A 504 -60.52 39.20 25.48
C PHE A 504 -60.04 40.33 24.58
N ASP A 505 -59.27 41.23 25.18
CA ASP A 505 -58.62 42.35 24.49
C ASP A 505 -57.26 42.57 25.15
N GLY A 506 -56.20 42.56 24.36
CA GLY A 506 -54.84 42.60 24.89
C GLY A 506 -53.76 42.72 23.83
N THR A 507 -52.55 42.36 24.23
CA THR A 507 -51.33 42.35 23.42
C THR A 507 -50.61 41.03 23.58
N PHE A 508 -50.05 40.53 22.49
CA PHE A 508 -49.13 39.41 22.46
C PHE A 508 -47.76 39.93 22.04
N THR A 509 -46.74 39.65 22.85
CA THR A 509 -45.36 40.09 22.63
C THR A 509 -44.45 38.88 22.45
N VAL A 510 -43.60 38.93 21.42
CA VAL A 510 -42.54 37.94 21.20
C VAL A 510 -41.20 38.61 21.45
N TYR A 511 -40.39 37.97 22.30
CA TYR A 511 -39.00 38.33 22.47
C TYR A 511 -38.18 37.51 21.49
N SER A 512 -37.44 38.18 20.60
CA SER A 512 -36.56 37.52 19.65
C SER A 512 -35.18 38.13 19.66
N MET A 513 -34.20 37.32 19.27
CA MET A 513 -32.82 37.68 19.11
C MET A 513 -32.51 37.62 17.61
N CYS A 514 -32.22 38.78 17.02
CA CYS A 514 -31.98 38.90 15.60
C CYS A 514 -30.55 39.38 15.32
N PRO A 515 -29.91 38.93 14.24
CA PRO A 515 -28.64 39.50 13.79
C PRO A 515 -28.84 40.99 13.46
N GLN A 516 -27.82 41.80 13.75
CA GLN A 516 -27.79 43.23 13.40
C GLN A 516 -27.78 43.49 11.90
#